data_AF-A0A6J3IC81-F1
#
_entry.id   AF-A0A6J3IC81-F1
#
_cell.length_a   1.000
_cell.length_b   1.000
_cell.length_c   1.000
_cell.angle_alpha   90.00
_cell.angle_beta   90.00
_cell.angle_gamma   90.00
#
_symmetry.space_group_name_H-M   'P 1'
#
loop_
_entity.id
_entity.type
_entity.pdbx_description
1 polymer ?
#
loop_
_entity_poly.entity_id
_entity_poly.type
_entity_poly.pdbx_seq_one_letter_code
_entity_poly.pdbx_strand_id
1 'polypeptide(L)'
;MAESLPQEMLTYILSFLPLSDQKEASLVSWAWYRAAQNALREQPGLTSLDLSGCSELTDGALLAVSRGLRHLRHLSLGKLQRLTDVGCTALGGLRELQSLDMAECCLVRGWELARALGSVHGAPPQLASLSLAHCSSLKPHAELEHQASGTKDPNPEPQGPSLLMLRALQELDFTACSKLTDASLAKVLQFPQLKQLSLSLLPALTDKGLVAVARGCPSLERLVLSHCSRLSDEGWAQAASSWPRLQHLNLSSCSQLTEQTLDAIGQACRRLRVLDVAMCPGINMAAVRRFQAQMPQVSCVQSRFVGGADLTLTL
;
A
#
# COMPACT_ATOMS: atom_id res chain seq x y z
N MET A 1 44.67 -19.00 -32.34
CA MET A 1 44.46 -17.91 -31.36
C MET A 1 43.31 -17.07 -31.86
N ALA A 2 42.09 -17.35 -31.41
CA ALA A 2 40.96 -16.44 -31.59
C ALA A 2 40.66 -15.93 -30.19
N GLU A 3 40.99 -14.66 -29.96
CA GLU A 3 40.74 -13.97 -28.70
C GLU A 3 39.24 -13.99 -28.42
N SER A 4 38.82 -14.68 -27.36
CA SER A 4 37.45 -14.60 -26.87
C SER A 4 37.20 -13.16 -26.42
N LEU A 5 36.18 -12.51 -26.99
CA LEU A 5 35.74 -11.17 -26.57
C LEU A 5 35.67 -11.09 -25.03
N PRO A 6 36.13 -9.97 -24.44
CA PRO A 6 36.03 -9.75 -23.00
C PRO A 6 34.59 -9.93 -22.50
N GLN A 7 34.44 -10.36 -21.25
CA GLN A 7 33.13 -10.66 -20.66
C GLN A 7 32.22 -9.42 -20.65
N GLU A 8 32.76 -8.21 -20.50
CA GLU A 8 31.98 -6.96 -20.58
C GLU A 8 31.41 -6.72 -21.97
N MET A 9 32.18 -7.00 -23.03
CA MET A 9 31.72 -6.85 -24.42
C MET A 9 30.63 -7.87 -24.77
N LEU A 10 30.75 -9.11 -24.31
CA LEU A 10 29.71 -10.12 -24.50
C LEU A 10 28.41 -9.73 -23.77
N THR A 11 28.53 -9.21 -22.55
CA THR A 11 27.37 -8.73 -21.76
C THR A 11 26.71 -7.52 -22.44
N TYR A 12 27.51 -6.60 -23.00
CA TYR A 12 27.02 -5.46 -23.76
C TYR A 12 26.30 -5.88 -25.05
N ILE A 13 26.86 -6.82 -25.82
CA ILE A 13 26.21 -7.35 -27.03
C ILE A 13 24.86 -8.01 -26.68
N LEU A 14 24.82 -8.79 -25.60
CA LEU A 14 23.59 -9.43 -25.12
C LEU A 14 22.52 -8.43 -24.69
N SER A 15 22.89 -7.22 -24.25
CA SER A 15 21.92 -6.18 -23.87
C SER A 15 21.04 -5.68 -25.03
N PHE A 16 21.48 -5.89 -26.29
CA PHE A 16 20.70 -5.55 -27.49
C PHE A 16 19.81 -6.70 -27.97
N LEU A 17 19.93 -7.89 -27.38
CA LEU A 17 19.17 -9.07 -27.78
C LEU A 17 17.95 -9.28 -26.86
N PRO A 18 16.81 -9.75 -27.40
CA PRO A 18 15.67 -10.15 -26.58
C PRO A 18 16.00 -11.37 -25.71
N LEU A 19 15.24 -11.57 -24.63
CA LEU A 19 15.45 -12.65 -23.65
C LEU A 19 15.52 -14.06 -24.27
N SER A 20 14.74 -14.31 -25.33
CA SER A 20 14.77 -15.56 -26.09
C SER A 20 16.16 -15.81 -26.67
N ASP A 21 16.77 -14.78 -27.25
CA ASP A 21 18.01 -14.87 -27.99
C ASP A 21 19.20 -14.85 -27.03
N GLN A 22 19.07 -14.16 -25.88
CA GLN A 22 20.04 -14.26 -24.78
C GLN A 22 20.11 -15.69 -24.22
N LYS A 23 18.96 -16.39 -24.13
CA LYS A 23 18.91 -17.79 -23.71
C LYS A 23 19.63 -18.69 -24.72
N GLU A 24 19.37 -18.52 -26.02
CA GLU A 24 20.08 -19.28 -27.07
C GLU A 24 21.58 -18.99 -27.07
N ALA A 25 21.97 -17.71 -26.93
CA ALA A 25 23.37 -17.31 -26.84
C ALA A 25 24.08 -17.96 -25.63
N SER A 26 23.37 -18.16 -24.51
CA SER A 26 23.92 -18.82 -23.31
C SER A 26 24.35 -20.27 -23.55
N LEU A 27 23.85 -20.92 -24.60
CA LEU A 27 24.19 -22.30 -24.98
C LEU A 27 25.47 -22.39 -25.84
N VAL A 28 25.97 -21.26 -26.35
CA VAL A 28 27.09 -21.20 -27.32
C VAL A 28 28.42 -21.57 -26.68
N SER A 29 28.72 -21.04 -25.49
CA SER A 29 29.95 -21.35 -24.75
C SER A 29 29.86 -20.93 -23.29
N TRP A 30 30.81 -21.37 -22.46
CA TRP A 30 30.89 -20.95 -21.05
C TRP A 30 31.02 -19.43 -20.86
N ALA A 31 31.70 -18.75 -21.80
CA ALA A 31 31.86 -17.29 -21.76
C ALA A 31 30.52 -16.59 -22.06
N TRP A 32 29.78 -17.06 -23.06
CA TRP A 32 28.44 -16.56 -23.38
C TRP A 32 27.41 -16.93 -22.32
N TYR A 33 27.52 -18.10 -21.70
CA TYR A 33 26.70 -18.51 -20.55
C TYR A 33 26.89 -17.55 -19.37
N ARG A 34 28.13 -17.26 -18.98
CA ARG A 34 28.44 -16.29 -17.92
C ARG A 34 27.99 -14.88 -18.28
N ALA A 35 28.19 -14.45 -19.52
CA ALA A 35 27.76 -13.13 -19.98
C ALA A 35 26.22 -13.01 -20.03
N ALA A 36 25.51 -14.04 -20.47
CA ALA A 36 24.04 -14.10 -20.46
C ALA A 36 23.49 -14.10 -19.03
N GLN A 37 24.10 -14.85 -18.12
CA GLN A 37 23.73 -14.78 -16.71
C GLN A 37 23.94 -13.38 -16.11
N ASN A 38 24.99 -12.65 -16.48
CA ASN A 38 25.22 -11.29 -16.03
C ASN A 38 24.27 -10.28 -16.67
N ALA A 39 24.03 -10.38 -17.98
CA ALA A 39 23.10 -9.51 -18.70
C ALA A 39 21.65 -9.68 -18.20
N LEU A 40 21.25 -10.92 -17.89
CA LEU A 40 19.98 -11.26 -17.26
C LEU A 40 19.92 -10.79 -15.79
N ARG A 41 21.05 -10.79 -15.09
CA ARG A 41 21.13 -10.34 -13.69
C ARG A 41 21.08 -8.83 -13.55
N GLU A 42 21.71 -8.07 -14.44
CA GLU A 42 21.89 -6.63 -14.27
C GLU A 42 20.88 -5.78 -15.02
N GLN A 43 19.84 -6.37 -15.65
CA GLN A 43 18.85 -5.69 -16.51
C GLN A 43 18.54 -4.25 -16.07
N PRO A 44 19.30 -3.25 -16.56
CA PRO A 44 19.27 -1.92 -15.97
C PRO A 44 18.01 -1.15 -16.40
N GLY A 45 17.37 -1.61 -17.50
CA GLY A 45 16.11 -1.07 -17.98
C GLY A 45 14.87 -1.62 -17.26
N LEU A 46 14.99 -2.68 -16.45
CA LEU A 46 13.82 -3.27 -15.80
C LEU A 46 13.46 -2.47 -14.54
N THR A 47 12.48 -1.58 -14.69
CA THR A 47 12.01 -0.69 -13.61
C THR A 47 10.71 -1.17 -12.98
N SER A 48 9.98 -2.09 -13.62
CA SER A 48 8.73 -2.65 -13.12
C SER A 48 8.74 -4.16 -13.27
N LEU A 49 8.41 -4.87 -12.20
CA LEU A 49 8.33 -6.32 -12.15
C LEU A 49 7.08 -6.73 -11.36
N ASP A 50 6.26 -7.56 -11.98
CA ASP A 50 5.10 -8.18 -11.36
C ASP A 50 5.36 -9.70 -11.22
N LEU A 51 5.36 -10.16 -9.98
CA LEU A 51 5.49 -11.57 -9.61
C LEU A 51 4.22 -12.07 -8.91
N SER A 52 3.11 -11.33 -9.01
CA SER A 52 1.90 -11.64 -8.29
C SER A 52 1.30 -12.98 -8.73
N GLY A 53 0.82 -13.76 -7.77
CA GLY A 53 0.23 -15.07 -8.02
C GLY A 53 1.24 -16.18 -8.32
N CYS A 54 2.54 -15.90 -8.39
CA CYS A 54 3.56 -16.94 -8.57
C CYS A 54 3.80 -17.73 -7.27
N SER A 55 2.85 -18.59 -6.88
CA SER A 55 2.79 -19.28 -5.57
C SER A 55 4.01 -20.14 -5.21
N GLU A 56 4.80 -20.54 -6.20
CA GLU A 56 6.02 -21.33 -6.00
C GLU A 56 7.24 -20.47 -5.64
N LEU A 57 7.17 -19.15 -5.80
CA LEU A 57 8.26 -18.25 -5.41
C LEU A 57 8.39 -18.18 -3.89
N THR A 58 9.63 -18.36 -3.44
CA THR A 58 10.04 -18.29 -2.03
C THR A 58 10.99 -17.12 -1.82
N ASP A 59 11.46 -16.94 -0.58
CA ASP A 59 12.43 -15.89 -0.20
C ASP A 59 13.69 -15.84 -1.08
N GLY A 60 14.11 -16.99 -1.64
CA GLY A 60 15.25 -17.07 -2.55
C GLY A 60 15.03 -16.29 -3.86
N ALA A 61 13.78 -16.23 -4.35
CA ALA A 61 13.45 -15.44 -5.53
C ALA A 61 13.57 -13.94 -5.25
N LEU A 62 13.09 -13.49 -4.08
CA LEU A 62 13.18 -12.08 -3.69
C LEU A 62 14.64 -11.66 -3.43
N LEU A 63 15.47 -12.57 -2.91
CA LEU A 63 16.92 -12.37 -2.78
C LEU A 63 17.62 -12.27 -4.14
N ALA A 64 17.19 -13.04 -5.15
CA ALA A 64 17.72 -12.93 -6.50
C ALA A 64 17.33 -11.59 -7.14
N VAL A 65 16.07 -11.18 -6.99
CA VAL A 65 15.55 -9.88 -7.45
C VAL A 65 16.34 -8.74 -6.82
N SER A 66 16.54 -8.74 -5.50
CA SER A 66 17.24 -7.64 -4.83
C SER A 66 18.73 -7.51 -5.20
N ARG A 67 19.38 -8.63 -5.56
CA ARG A 67 20.79 -8.63 -5.96
C ARG A 67 21.00 -8.15 -7.39
N GLY A 68 20.10 -8.53 -8.30
CA GLY A 68 20.21 -8.23 -9.72
C GLY A 68 19.53 -6.94 -10.15
N LEU A 69 18.29 -6.71 -9.69
CA LEU A 69 17.40 -5.67 -10.22
C LEU A 69 17.42 -4.41 -9.35
N ARG A 70 18.59 -3.78 -9.23
CA ARG A 70 18.80 -2.64 -8.30
C ARG A 70 18.09 -1.35 -8.70
N HIS A 71 17.75 -1.21 -9.99
CA HIS A 71 17.03 -0.06 -10.55
C HIS A 71 15.50 -0.24 -10.56
N LEU A 72 15.01 -1.30 -9.90
CA LEU A 72 13.58 -1.58 -9.84
C LEU A 72 12.86 -0.49 -9.03
N ARG A 73 11.81 0.07 -9.64
CA ARG A 73 10.96 1.13 -9.05
C ARG A 73 9.60 0.60 -8.62
N HIS A 74 9.09 -0.42 -9.31
CA HIS A 74 7.79 -1.02 -9.03
C HIS A 74 7.96 -2.53 -8.88
N LEU A 75 7.52 -3.06 -7.75
CA LEU A 75 7.54 -4.48 -7.47
C LEU A 75 6.18 -4.93 -6.92
N SER A 76 5.50 -5.84 -7.63
CA SER A 76 4.33 -6.53 -7.08
C SER A 76 4.70 -7.97 -6.69
N LEU A 77 4.40 -8.30 -5.45
CA LEU A 77 4.59 -9.59 -4.79
C LEU A 77 3.26 -10.16 -4.32
N GLY A 78 2.14 -9.69 -4.88
CA GLY A 78 0.80 -10.08 -4.43
C GLY A 78 0.59 -11.59 -4.46
N LYS A 79 -0.16 -12.14 -3.50
CA LYS A 79 -0.54 -13.56 -3.44
C LYS A 79 0.64 -14.55 -3.35
N LEU A 80 1.82 -14.10 -2.93
CA LEU A 80 2.97 -14.98 -2.71
C LEU A 80 2.87 -15.67 -1.34
N GLN A 81 2.15 -16.80 -1.30
CA GLN A 81 1.84 -17.53 -0.07
C GLN A 81 3.06 -18.13 0.66
N ARG A 82 4.20 -18.24 -0.01
CA ARG A 82 5.45 -18.80 0.56
C ARG A 82 6.49 -17.73 0.91
N LEU A 83 6.19 -16.46 0.68
CA LEU A 83 7.09 -15.36 1.01
C LEU A 83 7.02 -15.05 2.50
N THR A 84 8.15 -15.09 3.19
CA THR A 84 8.24 -14.83 4.62
C THR A 84 8.97 -13.52 4.92
N ASP A 85 9.03 -13.17 6.20
CA ASP A 85 9.83 -12.06 6.72
C ASP A 85 11.31 -12.12 6.30
N VAL A 86 11.87 -13.34 6.16
CA VAL A 86 13.26 -13.53 5.74
C VAL A 86 13.46 -13.00 4.31
N GLY A 87 12.54 -13.29 3.40
CA GLY A 87 12.55 -12.73 2.05
C GLY A 87 12.44 -11.21 2.07
N CYS A 88 11.59 -10.66 2.94
CA CYS A 88 11.39 -9.22 3.04
C CYS A 88 12.68 -8.47 3.37
N THR A 89 13.60 -9.06 4.15
CA THR A 89 14.91 -8.44 4.45
C THR A 89 15.71 -8.09 3.19
N ALA A 90 15.49 -8.82 2.08
CA ALA A 90 16.14 -8.56 0.80
C ALA A 90 15.66 -7.25 0.14
N LEU A 91 14.46 -6.76 0.46
CA LEU A 91 13.89 -5.53 -0.10
C LEU A 91 14.72 -4.29 0.23
N GLY A 92 15.49 -4.29 1.33
CA GLY A 92 16.39 -3.20 1.69
C GLY A 92 17.50 -2.95 0.65
N GLY A 93 17.76 -3.90 -0.26
CA GLY A 93 18.68 -3.73 -1.39
C GLY A 93 18.12 -2.88 -2.54
N LEU A 94 16.80 -2.72 -2.63
CA LEU A 94 16.11 -2.03 -3.73
C LEU A 94 15.95 -0.54 -3.42
N ARG A 95 17.03 0.23 -3.59
CA ARG A 95 17.09 1.65 -3.17
C ARG A 95 16.25 2.59 -4.02
N GLU A 96 15.98 2.23 -5.28
CA GLU A 96 15.15 3.01 -6.19
C GLU A 96 13.65 2.65 -6.11
N LEU A 97 13.27 1.75 -5.20
CA LEU A 97 11.89 1.28 -5.11
C LEU A 97 10.95 2.42 -4.70
N GLN A 98 9.95 2.68 -5.54
CA GLN A 98 8.92 3.70 -5.36
C GLN A 98 7.56 3.10 -5.05
N SER A 99 7.28 1.89 -5.54
CA SER A 99 6.02 1.19 -5.31
C SER A 99 6.26 -0.26 -4.97
N LEU A 100 5.64 -0.71 -3.88
CA LEU A 100 5.69 -2.08 -3.41
C LEU A 100 4.27 -2.56 -3.10
N ASP A 101 3.84 -3.60 -3.81
CA ASP A 101 2.60 -4.28 -3.53
C ASP A 101 2.88 -5.67 -2.95
N MET A 102 2.34 -5.94 -1.77
CA MET A 102 2.45 -7.21 -1.06
C MET A 102 1.08 -7.70 -0.62
N ALA A 103 0.03 -7.38 -1.39
CA ALA A 103 -1.33 -7.82 -1.08
C ALA A 103 -1.41 -9.35 -0.95
N GLU A 104 -2.20 -9.84 0.02
CA GLU A 104 -2.42 -11.27 0.26
C GLU A 104 -1.13 -12.07 0.62
N CYS A 105 -0.06 -11.40 1.05
CA CYS A 105 1.15 -12.04 1.59
C CYS A 105 0.95 -12.41 3.07
N CYS A 106 0.33 -13.56 3.31
CA CYS A 106 -0.16 -13.94 4.64
C CYS A 106 0.94 -14.27 5.68
N LEU A 107 2.18 -14.55 5.26
CA LEU A 107 3.29 -14.90 6.16
C LEU A 107 4.17 -13.71 6.55
N VAL A 108 3.93 -12.53 5.98
CA VAL A 108 4.71 -11.31 6.25
C VAL A 108 4.14 -10.60 7.48
N ARG A 109 5.00 -10.43 8.49
CA ARG A 109 4.73 -9.65 9.69
C ARG A 109 5.19 -8.22 9.42
N GLY A 110 4.30 -7.26 9.64
CA GLY A 110 4.54 -5.85 9.29
C GLY A 110 5.79 -5.20 9.92
N TRP A 111 6.26 -5.72 11.06
CA TRP A 111 7.46 -5.19 11.74
C TRP A 111 8.75 -5.56 11.01
N GLU A 112 8.83 -6.75 10.40
CA GLU A 112 10.03 -7.19 9.65
C GLU A 112 10.11 -6.47 8.31
N LEU A 113 8.96 -6.20 7.69
CA LEU A 113 8.89 -5.35 6.51
C LEU A 113 9.33 -3.91 6.83
N ALA A 114 8.83 -3.34 7.93
CA ALA A 114 9.26 -2.03 8.39
C ALA A 114 10.75 -1.99 8.71
N ARG A 115 11.29 -3.05 9.30
CA ARG A 115 12.73 -3.22 9.52
C ARG A 115 13.50 -3.30 8.21
N ALA A 116 13.06 -4.12 7.26
CA ALA A 116 13.73 -4.32 5.99
C ALA A 116 13.77 -3.04 5.14
N LEU A 117 12.64 -2.34 5.05
CA LEU A 117 12.53 -1.06 4.37
C LEU A 117 13.22 0.06 5.15
N GLY A 118 13.34 -0.07 6.48
CA GLY A 118 14.01 0.89 7.35
C GLY A 118 15.48 0.59 7.67
N SER A 119 16.10 -0.48 7.13
CA SER A 119 17.28 -1.08 7.77
C SER A 119 18.59 -0.28 7.65
N VAL A 120 18.93 0.37 8.76
CA VAL A 120 20.22 0.42 9.52
C VAL A 120 21.52 0.89 8.84
N HIS A 121 21.73 0.79 7.53
CA HIS A 121 23.02 1.15 6.90
C HIS A 121 22.91 2.11 5.69
N GLY A 122 21.79 2.81 5.54
CA GLY A 122 21.59 3.77 4.45
C GLY A 122 20.29 4.54 4.56
N ALA A 123 20.08 5.48 3.64
CA ALA A 123 18.80 6.19 3.52
C ALA A 123 17.69 5.19 3.13
N PRO A 124 16.50 5.27 3.76
CA PRO A 124 15.37 4.43 3.38
C PRO A 124 14.97 4.66 1.91
N PRO A 125 14.40 3.66 1.23
CA PRO A 125 13.88 3.83 -0.12
C PRO A 125 12.85 4.95 -0.12
N GLN A 126 12.81 5.73 -1.21
CA GLN A 126 11.83 6.79 -1.43
C GLN A 126 10.49 6.18 -1.86
N LEU A 127 9.97 5.27 -1.04
CA LEU A 127 8.75 4.53 -1.31
C LEU A 127 7.58 5.52 -1.26
N ALA A 128 6.95 5.71 -2.41
CA ALA A 128 5.78 6.55 -2.58
C ALA A 128 4.48 5.76 -2.38
N SER A 129 4.47 4.46 -2.67
CA SER A 129 3.26 3.62 -2.63
C SER A 129 3.54 2.26 -1.97
N LEU A 130 2.71 1.89 -0.99
CA LEU A 130 2.78 0.61 -0.28
C LEU A 130 1.39 -0.01 -0.16
N SER A 131 1.22 -1.22 -0.68
CA SER A 131 0.02 -2.02 -0.49
C SER A 131 0.31 -3.25 0.38
N LEU A 132 -0.47 -3.38 1.45
CA LEU A 132 -0.47 -4.53 2.35
C LEU A 132 -1.90 -5.09 2.50
N ALA A 133 -2.72 -4.92 1.47
CA ALA A 133 -4.11 -5.36 1.48
C ALA A 133 -4.21 -6.87 1.76
N HIS A 134 -5.25 -7.29 2.49
CA HIS A 134 -5.52 -8.68 2.86
C HIS A 134 -4.40 -9.37 3.66
N CYS A 135 -3.43 -8.63 4.23
CA CYS A 135 -2.38 -9.18 5.07
C CYS A 135 -2.90 -9.46 6.49
N SER A 136 -3.39 -10.68 6.71
CA SER A 136 -3.97 -11.12 8.00
C SER A 136 -2.97 -11.26 9.15
N SER A 137 -1.66 -11.14 8.89
CA SER A 137 -0.60 -11.35 9.89
C SER A 137 0.05 -10.06 10.40
N LEU A 138 -0.44 -8.90 9.97
CA LEU A 138 -0.04 -7.60 10.52
C LEU A 138 -0.49 -7.50 11.98
N LYS A 139 0.42 -7.83 12.89
CA LYS A 139 0.23 -7.64 14.33
C LYS A 139 0.78 -6.28 14.77
N PRO A 140 0.11 -5.57 15.69
CA PRO A 140 0.67 -4.38 16.30
C PRO A 140 1.91 -4.72 17.13
N HIS A 141 2.90 -3.81 17.10
CA HIS A 141 4.19 -3.91 17.80
C HIS A 141 4.09 -4.22 19.31
N ALA A 142 2.92 -4.04 19.92
CA ALA A 142 2.70 -4.22 21.37
C ALA A 142 2.63 -5.70 21.83
N GLU A 143 2.46 -6.68 20.95
CA GLU A 143 2.37 -8.10 21.36
C GLU A 143 3.74 -8.81 21.48
N LEU A 144 4.84 -8.18 21.05
CA LEU A 144 6.17 -8.80 21.09
C LEU A 144 6.92 -8.57 22.41
N GLU A 145 6.52 -7.59 23.22
CA GLU A 145 7.18 -7.33 24.52
C GLU A 145 6.78 -8.34 25.61
N HIS A 146 5.64 -9.02 25.49
CA HIS A 146 5.19 -9.97 26.51
C HIS A 146 5.82 -11.38 26.41
N GLN A 147 6.65 -11.66 25.40
CA GLN A 147 7.39 -12.93 25.30
C GLN A 147 8.90 -12.80 25.57
N ALA A 148 9.41 -11.58 25.78
CA ALA A 148 10.78 -11.34 26.24
C ALA A 148 10.75 -10.98 27.73
N SER A 149 10.90 -11.99 28.59
CA SER A 149 10.92 -11.81 30.04
C SER A 149 12.13 -10.98 30.49
N GLY A 150 11.85 -9.91 31.24
CA GLY A 150 12.59 -9.60 32.46
C GLY A 150 13.65 -8.50 32.41
N THR A 151 13.25 -7.23 32.28
CA THR A 151 13.85 -6.11 33.02
C THR A 151 12.85 -4.95 33.09
N LYS A 152 12.58 -4.47 34.31
CA LYS A 152 11.79 -3.27 34.57
C LYS A 152 12.63 -2.03 34.22
N ASP A 153 12.36 -1.41 33.08
CA ASP A 153 12.71 -0.01 32.83
C ASP A 153 11.43 0.81 32.64
N PRO A 154 11.25 1.94 33.36
CA PRO A 154 10.00 2.71 33.35
C PRO A 154 10.00 3.75 32.23
N ASN A 155 10.37 3.39 31.00
CA ASN A 155 10.05 4.16 29.79
C ASN A 155 10.47 3.39 28.51
N PRO A 156 9.62 2.54 27.90
CA PRO A 156 9.93 2.01 26.58
C PRO A 156 9.55 3.05 25.53
N GLU A 157 10.49 3.94 25.19
CA GLU A 157 10.41 4.61 23.88
C GLU A 157 10.54 3.52 22.80
N PRO A 158 9.67 3.49 21.78
CA PRO A 158 9.75 2.47 20.74
C PRO A 158 10.96 2.75 19.84
N GLN A 159 12.12 2.19 20.20
CA GLN A 159 13.36 2.27 19.42
C GLN A 159 13.42 1.24 18.27
N GLY A 160 12.29 0.63 17.93
CA GLY A 160 12.17 -0.30 16.80
C GLY A 160 11.88 0.39 15.47
N PRO A 161 12.36 -0.15 14.33
CA PRO A 161 12.03 0.37 13.01
C PRO A 161 10.51 0.30 12.79
N SER A 162 9.92 1.45 12.45
CA SER A 162 8.49 1.62 12.24
C SER A 162 8.21 2.05 10.80
N LEU A 163 7.02 1.74 10.28
CA LEU A 163 6.57 2.25 8.97
C LEU A 163 6.62 3.79 8.90
N LEU A 164 6.62 4.46 10.05
CA LEU A 164 6.83 5.91 10.20
C LEU A 164 8.16 6.42 9.61
N MET A 165 9.09 5.52 9.30
CA MET A 165 10.35 5.87 8.63
C MET A 165 10.17 6.17 7.14
N LEU A 166 9.08 5.70 6.53
CA LEU A 166 8.74 5.95 5.13
C LEU A 166 8.13 7.35 4.95
N ARG A 167 8.93 8.39 5.20
CA ARG A 167 8.47 9.79 5.19
C ARG A 167 8.00 10.29 3.83
N ALA A 168 8.40 9.62 2.75
CA ALA A 168 8.03 9.93 1.37
C ALA A 168 6.72 9.26 0.92
N LEU A 169 6.08 8.46 1.78
CA LEU A 169 4.90 7.69 1.43
C LEU A 169 3.72 8.61 1.07
N GLN A 170 3.18 8.43 -0.12
CA GLN A 170 2.02 9.17 -0.65
C GLN A 170 0.78 8.28 -0.71
N GLU A 171 0.93 6.96 -0.84
CA GLU A 171 -0.16 6.01 -0.98
C GLU A 171 0.04 4.82 -0.03
N LEU A 172 -1.00 4.46 0.70
CA LEU A 172 -1.00 3.34 1.62
C LEU A 172 -2.33 2.57 1.55
N ASP A 173 -2.24 1.26 1.42
CA ASP A 173 -3.41 0.37 1.39
C ASP A 173 -3.33 -0.70 2.48
N PHE A 174 -4.32 -0.69 3.39
CA PHE A 174 -4.55 -1.70 4.41
C PHE A 174 -5.93 -2.37 4.29
N THR A 175 -6.51 -2.39 3.10
CA THR A 175 -7.81 -3.01 2.84
C THR A 175 -7.84 -4.44 3.38
N ALA A 176 -8.91 -4.82 4.08
CA ALA A 176 -9.14 -6.15 4.63
C ALA A 176 -8.05 -6.68 5.59
N CYS A 177 -7.23 -5.80 6.18
CA CYS A 177 -6.31 -6.16 7.25
C CYS A 177 -7.04 -6.34 8.59
N SER A 178 -7.75 -7.47 8.74
CA SER A 178 -8.72 -7.74 9.81
C SER A 178 -8.19 -7.63 11.26
N LYS A 179 -6.87 -7.65 11.46
CA LYS A 179 -6.23 -7.50 12.77
C LYS A 179 -5.90 -6.04 13.15
N LEU A 180 -6.07 -5.08 12.24
CA LEU A 180 -5.87 -3.68 12.54
C LEU A 180 -7.03 -3.14 13.39
N THR A 181 -6.67 -2.47 14.47
CA THR A 181 -7.57 -1.79 15.43
C THR A 181 -7.26 -0.29 15.48
N ASP A 182 -8.17 0.51 16.04
CA ASP A 182 -7.96 1.95 16.24
C ASP A 182 -6.62 2.28 16.94
N ALA A 183 -6.25 1.50 17.95
CA ALA A 183 -4.98 1.67 18.67
C ALA A 183 -3.76 1.40 17.79
N SER A 184 -3.84 0.41 16.90
CA SER A 184 -2.77 0.14 15.92
C SER A 184 -2.67 1.24 14.87
N LEU A 185 -3.81 1.72 14.36
CA LEU A 185 -3.86 2.78 13.36
C LEU A 185 -3.33 4.10 13.92
N ALA A 186 -3.69 4.45 15.17
CA ALA A 186 -3.17 5.65 15.83
C ALA A 186 -1.65 5.68 15.96
N LYS A 187 -1.02 4.51 16.12
CA LYS A 187 0.43 4.36 16.21
C LYS A 187 1.11 4.34 14.83
N VAL A 188 0.49 3.70 13.84
CA VAL A 188 1.11 3.44 12.53
C VAL A 188 0.84 4.56 11.53
N LEU A 189 -0.30 5.24 11.59
CA LEU A 189 -0.68 6.28 10.65
C LEU A 189 -0.26 7.67 11.14
N GLN A 190 1.03 7.98 11.05
CA GLN A 190 1.56 9.34 11.25
C GLN A 190 2.32 9.78 10.01
N PHE A 191 1.58 9.99 8.91
CA PHE A 191 2.12 10.33 7.60
C PHE A 191 1.58 11.68 7.12
N PRO A 192 2.25 12.80 7.45
CA PRO A 192 1.74 14.14 7.14
C PRO A 192 1.70 14.47 5.65
N GLN A 193 2.39 13.68 4.81
CA GLN A 193 2.44 13.83 3.35
C GLN A 193 1.60 12.79 2.61
N LEU A 194 0.90 11.90 3.33
CA LEU A 194 0.08 10.86 2.71
C LEU A 194 -1.10 11.50 1.98
N LYS A 195 -1.27 11.12 0.71
CA LYS A 195 -2.32 11.62 -0.17
C LYS A 195 -3.43 10.60 -0.37
N GLN A 196 -3.12 9.32 -0.35
CA GLN A 196 -4.08 8.25 -0.60
C GLN A 196 -4.02 7.21 0.49
N LEU A 197 -5.19 6.87 1.05
CA LEU A 197 -5.33 5.87 2.08
C LEU A 197 -6.56 5.00 1.82
N SER A 198 -6.37 3.68 1.82
CA SER A 198 -7.49 2.73 1.89
C SER A 198 -7.43 1.94 3.20
N LEU A 199 -8.56 1.97 3.92
CA LEU A 199 -8.81 1.23 5.16
C LEU A 199 -10.12 0.44 5.05
N SER A 200 -10.50 0.05 3.82
CA SER A 200 -11.73 -0.68 3.55
C SER A 200 -11.75 -2.04 4.23
N LEU A 201 -12.94 -2.57 4.53
CA LEU A 201 -13.12 -3.92 5.10
C LEU A 201 -12.37 -4.13 6.44
N LEU A 202 -12.22 -3.08 7.25
CA LEU A 202 -11.65 -3.18 8.60
C LEU A 202 -12.77 -3.31 9.65
N PRO A 203 -13.04 -4.51 10.21
CA PRO A 203 -14.18 -4.76 11.10
C PRO A 203 -14.02 -4.11 12.49
N ALA A 204 -12.80 -3.79 12.89
CA ALA A 204 -12.48 -3.19 14.19
C ALA A 204 -12.24 -1.67 14.11
N LEU A 205 -12.36 -1.06 12.93
CA LEU A 205 -12.21 0.39 12.75
C LEU A 205 -13.47 1.10 13.28
N THR A 206 -13.29 2.02 14.23
CA THR A 206 -14.36 2.87 14.76
C THR A 206 -14.04 4.35 14.60
N ASP A 207 -14.93 5.22 15.07
CA ASP A 207 -14.72 6.68 15.08
C ASP A 207 -13.41 7.09 15.75
N LYS A 208 -12.95 6.36 16.77
CA LYS A 208 -11.64 6.63 17.39
C LYS A 208 -10.48 6.44 16.42
N GLY A 209 -10.55 5.40 15.60
CA GLY A 209 -9.58 5.15 14.54
C GLY A 209 -9.65 6.23 13.47
N LEU A 210 -10.86 6.59 13.02
CA LEU A 210 -11.06 7.66 12.04
C LEU A 210 -10.47 9.01 12.51
N VAL A 211 -10.71 9.40 13.77
CA VAL A 211 -10.12 10.60 14.37
C VAL A 211 -8.60 10.50 14.47
N ALA A 212 -8.06 9.30 14.73
CA ALA A 212 -6.61 9.10 14.71
C ALA A 212 -6.02 9.28 13.30
N VAL A 213 -6.69 8.78 12.24
CA VAL A 213 -6.31 9.03 10.84
C VAL A 213 -6.35 10.53 10.54
N ALA A 214 -7.40 11.23 10.98
CA ALA A 214 -7.57 12.66 10.78
C ALA A 214 -6.39 13.47 11.35
N ARG A 215 -5.91 13.08 12.54
CA ARG A 215 -4.75 13.71 13.19
C ARG A 215 -3.43 13.37 12.51
N GLY A 216 -3.23 12.12 12.10
CA GLY A 216 -1.95 11.64 11.59
C GLY A 216 -1.73 11.84 10.09
N CYS A 217 -2.80 11.97 9.30
CA CYS A 217 -2.78 12.08 7.84
C CYS A 217 -3.61 13.28 7.33
N PRO A 218 -3.23 14.54 7.64
CA PRO A 218 -4.00 15.73 7.27
C PRO A 218 -3.96 16.10 5.76
N SER A 219 -3.00 15.57 5.01
CA SER A 219 -2.81 15.90 3.58
C SER A 219 -3.60 15.01 2.62
N LEU A 220 -4.53 14.19 3.11
CA LEU A 220 -5.26 13.24 2.28
C LEU A 220 -6.07 13.92 1.17
N GLU A 221 -5.92 13.38 -0.03
CA GLU A 221 -6.65 13.72 -1.25
C GLU A 221 -7.62 12.59 -1.66
N ARG A 222 -7.31 11.34 -1.31
CA ARG A 222 -8.15 10.16 -1.53
C ARG A 222 -8.26 9.32 -0.26
N LEU A 223 -9.48 9.04 0.18
CA LEU A 223 -9.77 8.20 1.32
C LEU A 223 -10.84 7.16 0.96
N VAL A 224 -10.52 5.89 1.17
CA VAL A 224 -11.41 4.76 0.87
C VAL A 224 -11.69 3.99 2.16
N LEU A 225 -12.94 4.00 2.60
CA LEU A 225 -13.44 3.44 3.87
C LEU A 225 -14.66 2.54 3.62
N SER A 226 -14.68 1.82 2.51
CA SER A 226 -15.83 0.98 2.15
C SER A 226 -15.98 -0.20 3.12
N HIS A 227 -17.22 -0.60 3.39
CA HIS A 227 -17.56 -1.68 4.32
C HIS A 227 -17.06 -1.48 5.77
N CYS A 228 -16.84 -0.23 6.20
CA CYS A 228 -16.49 0.10 7.59
C CYS A 228 -17.75 0.35 8.43
N SER A 229 -18.44 -0.72 8.83
CA SER A 229 -19.79 -0.68 9.42
C SER A 229 -19.91 -0.04 10.81
N ARG A 230 -18.78 0.29 11.47
CA ARG A 230 -18.72 0.89 12.81
C ARG A 230 -18.34 2.37 12.82
N LEU A 231 -18.23 2.99 11.63
CA LEU A 231 -18.09 4.43 11.50
C LEU A 231 -19.46 5.09 11.59
N SER A 232 -19.57 6.15 12.37
CA SER A 232 -20.81 6.89 12.59
C SER A 232 -20.73 8.33 12.10
N ASP A 233 -21.88 9.01 12.05
CA ASP A 233 -21.96 10.43 11.73
C ASP A 233 -21.14 11.30 12.70
N GLU A 234 -21.07 10.92 13.98
CA GLU A 234 -20.29 11.63 15.00
C GLU A 234 -18.78 11.54 14.71
N GLY A 235 -18.29 10.37 14.30
CA GLY A 235 -16.90 10.20 13.87
C GLY A 235 -16.55 11.11 12.69
N TRP A 236 -17.46 11.22 11.71
CA TRP A 236 -17.28 12.12 10.58
C TRP A 236 -17.33 13.60 10.96
N ALA A 237 -18.24 13.99 11.85
CA ALA A 237 -18.31 15.35 12.37
C ALA A 237 -16.99 15.78 13.03
N GLN A 238 -16.33 14.86 13.75
CA GLN A 238 -15.03 15.12 14.38
C GLN A 238 -13.85 15.09 13.41
N ALA A 239 -13.90 14.25 12.38
CA ALA A 239 -12.75 13.98 11.51
C ALA A 239 -12.70 14.85 10.24
N ALA A 240 -13.85 15.13 9.61
CA ALA A 240 -13.93 15.67 8.25
C ALA A 240 -13.16 16.99 8.05
N SER A 241 -13.17 17.86 9.06
CA SER A 241 -12.47 19.16 9.06
C SER A 241 -10.95 19.04 8.89
N SER A 242 -10.37 17.86 9.17
CA SER A 242 -8.93 17.60 9.06
C SER A 242 -8.48 17.33 7.62
N TRP A 243 -9.38 17.15 6.66
CA TRP A 243 -9.05 16.85 5.26
C TRP A 243 -9.54 17.92 4.27
N PRO A 244 -9.00 19.15 4.34
CA PRO A 244 -9.41 20.24 3.43
C PRO A 244 -8.99 20.00 1.97
N ARG A 245 -8.10 19.02 1.73
CA ARG A 245 -7.59 18.64 0.39
C ARG A 245 -8.31 17.43 -0.21
N LEU A 246 -9.27 16.85 0.50
CA LEU A 246 -9.94 15.64 0.05
C LEU A 246 -10.69 15.88 -1.27
N GLN A 247 -10.40 15.05 -2.26
CA GLN A 247 -10.96 15.08 -3.61
C GLN A 247 -11.78 13.83 -3.91
N HIS A 248 -11.38 12.68 -3.36
CA HIS A 248 -12.03 11.39 -3.57
C HIS A 248 -12.35 10.75 -2.23
N LEU A 249 -13.62 10.41 -2.03
CA LEU A 249 -14.08 9.75 -0.81
C LEU A 249 -14.99 8.57 -1.16
N ASN A 250 -14.67 7.38 -0.67
CA ASN A 250 -15.54 6.21 -0.77
C ASN A 250 -15.98 5.75 0.62
N LEU A 251 -17.28 5.78 0.85
CA LEU A 251 -17.99 5.37 2.07
C LEU A 251 -19.03 4.28 1.78
N SER A 252 -18.95 3.62 0.64
CA SER A 252 -19.93 2.62 0.26
C SER A 252 -20.05 1.49 1.30
N SER A 253 -21.27 0.96 1.44
CA SER A 253 -21.60 -0.11 2.37
C SER A 253 -21.28 0.19 3.84
N CYS A 254 -21.24 1.47 4.24
CA CYS A 254 -21.13 1.88 5.63
C CYS A 254 -22.52 2.02 6.26
N SER A 255 -22.94 0.99 6.99
CA SER A 255 -24.32 0.83 7.45
C SER A 255 -24.82 1.83 8.50
N GLN A 256 -23.91 2.50 9.20
CA GLN A 256 -24.23 3.45 10.28
C GLN A 256 -24.20 4.92 9.84
N LEU A 257 -23.86 5.20 8.59
CA LEU A 257 -23.79 6.57 8.08
C LEU A 257 -25.16 7.04 7.58
N THR A 258 -25.49 8.28 7.88
CA THR A 258 -26.72 8.94 7.44
C THR A 258 -26.43 10.21 6.67
N GLU A 259 -27.49 10.97 6.36
CA GLU A 259 -27.36 12.30 5.74
C GLU A 259 -26.55 13.30 6.58
N GLN A 260 -26.42 13.10 7.89
CA GLN A 260 -25.57 13.94 8.74
C GLN A 260 -24.09 13.86 8.36
N THR A 261 -23.61 12.69 7.94
CA THR A 261 -22.26 12.54 7.38
C THR A 261 -22.08 13.40 6.12
N LEU A 262 -23.09 13.47 5.25
CA LEU A 262 -23.04 14.32 4.06
C LEU A 262 -22.96 15.81 4.42
N ASP A 263 -23.72 16.25 5.43
CA ASP A 263 -23.65 17.63 5.92
C ASP A 263 -22.26 17.97 6.47
N ALA A 264 -21.67 17.09 7.28
CA ALA A 264 -20.32 17.25 7.82
C ALA A 264 -19.26 17.36 6.70
N ILE A 265 -19.32 16.46 5.71
CA ILE A 265 -18.44 16.47 4.54
C ILE A 265 -18.64 17.75 3.72
N GLY A 266 -19.90 18.17 3.51
CA GLY A 266 -20.25 19.35 2.73
C GLY A 266 -19.71 20.66 3.34
N GLN A 267 -19.64 20.72 4.67
CA GLN A 267 -19.09 21.87 5.38
C GLN A 267 -17.56 21.92 5.31
N ALA A 268 -16.90 20.77 5.47
CA ALA A 268 -15.45 20.65 5.62
C ALA A 268 -14.67 20.45 4.30
N CYS A 269 -15.10 19.52 3.45
CA CYS A 269 -14.32 19.01 2.32
C CYS A 269 -14.61 19.77 1.01
N ARG A 270 -14.22 21.05 0.96
CA ARG A 270 -14.54 21.95 -0.16
C ARG A 270 -13.91 21.58 -1.51
N ARG A 271 -12.91 20.70 -1.54
CA ARG A 271 -12.25 20.22 -2.76
C ARG A 271 -12.78 18.88 -3.27
N LEU A 272 -13.82 18.34 -2.63
CA LEU A 272 -14.36 17.03 -2.99
C LEU A 272 -14.91 17.05 -4.42
N ARG A 273 -14.53 16.03 -5.20
CA ARG A 273 -14.94 15.84 -6.61
C ARG A 273 -15.69 14.54 -6.81
N VAL A 274 -15.28 13.49 -6.10
CA VAL A 274 -15.87 12.16 -6.21
C VAL A 274 -16.29 11.67 -4.82
N LEU A 275 -17.55 11.30 -4.70
CA LEU A 275 -18.12 10.71 -3.50
C LEU A 275 -18.83 9.40 -3.86
N ASP A 276 -18.53 8.33 -3.16
CA ASP A 276 -19.28 7.08 -3.24
C ASP A 276 -19.94 6.78 -1.89
N VAL A 277 -21.27 6.74 -1.89
CA VAL A 277 -22.13 6.40 -0.74
C VAL A 277 -23.11 5.29 -1.11
N ALA A 278 -22.78 4.49 -2.13
CA ALA A 278 -23.59 3.35 -2.52
C ALA A 278 -23.77 2.37 -1.36
N MET A 279 -24.94 1.75 -1.28
CA MET A 279 -25.27 0.72 -0.29
C MET A 279 -25.21 1.20 1.17
N CYS A 280 -25.26 2.52 1.41
CA CYS A 280 -25.47 3.11 2.72
C CYS A 280 -26.98 3.25 2.98
N PRO A 281 -27.60 2.43 3.85
CA PRO A 281 -29.04 2.42 4.05
C PRO A 281 -29.58 3.69 4.73
N GLY A 282 -28.74 4.40 5.51
CA GLY A 282 -29.10 5.65 6.18
C GLY A 282 -29.01 6.90 5.30
N ILE A 283 -28.46 6.77 4.08
CA ILE A 283 -28.37 7.86 3.11
C ILE A 283 -29.45 7.63 2.06
N ASN A 284 -30.29 8.64 1.81
CA ASN A 284 -31.31 8.55 0.78
C ASN A 284 -30.98 9.47 -0.41
N MET A 285 -31.68 9.29 -1.53
CA MET A 285 -31.44 10.07 -2.74
C MET A 285 -31.75 11.57 -2.56
N ALA A 286 -32.69 11.93 -1.68
CA ALA A 286 -32.99 13.33 -1.40
C ALA A 286 -31.80 14.04 -0.71
N ALA A 287 -31.13 13.37 0.23
CA ALA A 287 -29.91 13.85 0.86
C ALA A 287 -28.77 14.00 -0.15
N VAL A 288 -28.59 13.03 -1.04
CA VAL A 288 -27.58 13.11 -2.13
C VAL A 288 -27.85 14.31 -3.04
N ARG A 289 -29.10 14.55 -3.43
CA ARG A 289 -29.47 15.72 -4.25
C ARG A 289 -29.23 17.04 -3.53
N ARG A 290 -29.58 17.13 -2.23
CA ARG A 290 -29.28 18.31 -1.40
C ARG A 290 -27.78 18.58 -1.34
N PHE A 291 -27.00 17.53 -1.11
CA PHE A 291 -25.55 17.61 -1.08
C PHE A 291 -24.95 18.08 -2.42
N GLN A 292 -25.39 17.52 -3.55
CA GLN A 292 -24.95 17.95 -4.88
C GLN A 292 -25.32 19.41 -5.18
N ALA A 293 -26.50 19.86 -4.76
CA ALA A 293 -26.93 21.26 -4.93
C ALA A 293 -26.06 22.22 -4.10
N GLN A 294 -25.61 21.81 -2.91
CA GLN A 294 -24.70 22.59 -2.07
C GLN A 294 -23.24 22.54 -2.55
N MET A 295 -22.84 21.46 -3.22
CA MET A 295 -21.46 21.22 -3.68
C MET A 295 -21.42 20.92 -5.18
N PRO A 296 -21.66 21.93 -6.05
CA PRO A 296 -21.68 21.74 -7.50
C PRO A 296 -20.33 21.29 -8.09
N GLN A 297 -19.23 21.43 -7.34
CA GLN A 297 -17.91 20.93 -7.73
C GLN A 297 -17.76 19.40 -7.65
N VAL A 298 -18.69 18.70 -6.99
CA VAL A 298 -18.68 17.23 -6.92
C VAL A 298 -19.19 16.68 -8.24
N SER A 299 -18.27 16.29 -9.10
CA SER A 299 -18.54 15.82 -10.46
C SER A 299 -19.16 14.41 -10.50
N CYS A 300 -18.91 13.58 -9.49
CA CYS A 300 -19.41 12.21 -9.46
C CYS A 300 -19.89 11.83 -8.06
N VAL A 301 -21.17 11.47 -7.95
CA VAL A 301 -21.72 10.86 -6.75
C VAL A 301 -22.30 9.49 -7.10
N GLN A 302 -21.68 8.43 -6.58
CA GLN A 302 -22.17 7.06 -6.73
C GLN A 302 -23.10 6.74 -5.56
N SER A 303 -24.37 6.41 -5.88
CA SER A 303 -25.43 6.17 -4.90
C SER A 303 -26.38 5.07 -5.38
N ARG A 304 -25.90 3.82 -5.38
CA ARG A 304 -26.74 2.64 -5.62
C ARG A 304 -27.38 2.17 -4.31
N PHE A 305 -28.70 2.20 -4.18
CA PHE A 305 -29.40 1.81 -2.95
C PHE A 305 -29.92 0.37 -3.01
N VAL A 306 -29.99 -0.32 -1.86
CA VAL A 306 -30.55 -1.68 -1.76
C VAL A 306 -32.02 -1.64 -2.16
N GLY A 307 -32.38 -2.32 -3.26
CA GLY A 307 -33.74 -2.37 -3.80
C GLY A 307 -34.12 -1.23 -4.76
N GLY A 308 -33.17 -0.33 -5.09
CA GLY A 308 -33.37 0.67 -6.13
C GLY A 308 -33.05 0.10 -7.51
N ALA A 309 -34.04 0.04 -8.39
CA ALA A 309 -33.80 -0.18 -9.81
C ALA A 309 -32.83 0.90 -10.35
N ASP A 310 -31.85 0.43 -11.10
CA ASP A 310 -30.73 1.15 -11.70
C ASP A 310 -31.19 2.32 -12.58
N LEU A 311 -30.78 3.57 -12.29
CA LEU A 311 -30.88 4.70 -13.22
C LEU A 311 -29.84 5.77 -12.84
N THR A 312 -28.64 5.66 -13.41
CA THR A 312 -28.01 6.67 -14.30
C THR A 312 -26.51 6.38 -14.44
N LEU A 313 -26.15 5.56 -15.43
CA LEU A 313 -24.95 5.80 -16.24
C LEU A 313 -25.29 6.99 -17.15
N THR A 314 -24.74 8.16 -16.85
CA THR A 314 -24.57 9.20 -17.87
C THR A 314 -23.10 9.20 -18.29
N LEU A 315 -22.89 8.87 -19.56
CA LEU A 315 -21.63 8.94 -20.30
C LEU A 315 -20.92 10.28 -20.12
#